data_AF-A0A917MBC4-F1
#
_entry.id   AF-A0A917MBC4-F1
#
_cell.length_a   1.000
_cell.length_b   1.000
_cell.length_c   1.000
_cell.angle_alpha   90.00
_cell.angle_beta   90.00
_cell.angle_gamma   90.00
#
_symmetry.space_group_name_H-M   'P 1'
#
loop_
_entity.id
_entity.type
_entity.pdbx_description
1 polymer ?
#
loop_
_entity_poly.entity_id
_entity_poly.type
_entity_poly.pdbx_seq_one_letter_code
_entity_poly.pdbx_strand_id
1 'polypeptide(L)'
;MTSLKKVLTKKKYIRIKLKKMITNHLELKAKINGVSGRFILDTGASNSCVGLNLIDHFILTAEDSEAKAAGAGATDMETQKSDNNILQIGRWHTKESHLVLFDLTHVNTALTQHDEQEVHGIIGADVLEKGKAIIDYDKLVLYLKKPKKKNKNSALIFDDESNSVPF
;
A
#
# COMPACT_ATOMS: atom_id res chain seq x y z
N MET A 1 -5.35 33.25 -5.34
CA MET A 1 -5.23 31.92 -5.97
C MET A 1 -5.67 30.83 -4.99
N THR A 2 -6.32 29.76 -5.47
CA THR A 2 -6.74 28.63 -4.61
C THR A 2 -5.58 27.66 -4.42
N SER A 3 -5.11 27.46 -3.17
CA SER A 3 -4.03 26.51 -2.86
C SER A 3 -4.40 25.06 -3.22
N LEU A 4 -3.43 24.24 -3.62
CA LEU A 4 -3.59 22.79 -3.88
C LEU A 4 -4.36 22.08 -2.75
N LYS A 5 -3.99 22.33 -1.49
CA LYS A 5 -4.68 21.82 -0.30
C LYS A 5 -6.20 22.07 -0.33
N LYS A 6 -6.62 23.30 -0.65
CA LYS A 6 -8.05 23.68 -0.73
C LYS A 6 -8.76 22.92 -1.84
N VAL A 7 -8.14 22.79 -3.02
CA VAL A 7 -8.70 22.03 -4.16
C VAL A 7 -8.87 20.55 -3.79
N LEU A 8 -7.83 19.92 -3.26
CA LEU A 8 -7.84 18.49 -2.94
C LEU A 8 -8.78 18.16 -1.78
N THR A 9 -8.88 19.03 -0.77
CA THR A 9 -9.85 18.89 0.33
C THR A 9 -11.29 18.87 -0.20
N LYS A 10 -11.63 19.80 -1.11
CA LYS A 10 -12.96 19.82 -1.78
C LYS A 10 -13.21 18.52 -2.58
N LYS A 11 -12.18 17.98 -3.23
CA LYS A 11 -12.21 16.69 -3.95
C LYS A 11 -12.14 15.45 -3.04
N LYS A 12 -12.32 15.61 -1.72
CA LYS A 12 -12.35 14.55 -0.70
C LYS A 12 -11.05 13.74 -0.58
N TYR A 13 -9.92 14.37 -0.85
CA TYR A 13 -8.62 13.82 -0.51
C TYR A 13 -8.31 13.97 0.98
N ILE A 14 -7.64 12.97 1.53
CA ILE A 14 -7.09 12.94 2.87
C ILE A 14 -5.64 13.33 2.77
N ARG A 15 -5.25 14.33 3.56
CA ARG A 15 -3.87 14.80 3.70
C ARG A 15 -3.14 13.94 4.73
N ILE A 16 -2.02 13.34 4.35
CA ILE A 16 -1.14 12.53 5.20
C ILE A 16 0.25 13.20 5.18
N LYS A 17 0.79 13.49 6.37
CA LYS A 17 2.14 14.07 6.50
C LYS A 17 3.16 12.96 6.27
N LEU A 18 4.15 13.23 5.43
CA LEU A 18 5.31 12.38 5.22
C LEU A 18 6.47 12.91 6.07
N LYS A 19 7.41 12.02 6.40
CA LYS A 19 8.72 12.37 6.93
C LYS A 19 9.74 12.11 5.83
N LYS A 20 10.67 13.04 5.63
CA LYS A 20 11.82 12.80 4.76
C LYS A 20 12.93 12.17 5.62
N MET A 21 13.46 11.04 5.17
CA MET A 21 14.59 10.33 5.77
C MET A 21 15.90 11.02 5.40
N ILE A 22 16.98 10.72 6.12
CA ILE A 22 18.36 11.12 5.85
C ILE A 22 18.76 10.65 4.44
N THR A 23 18.36 9.43 4.08
CA THR A 23 18.53 8.86 2.72
C THR A 23 17.62 9.48 1.66
N ASN A 24 16.92 10.58 1.97
CA ASN A 24 15.93 11.28 1.14
C ASN A 24 14.63 10.53 0.82
N HIS A 25 14.51 9.25 1.18
CA HIS A 25 13.27 8.51 1.05
C HIS A 25 12.13 9.17 1.83
N LEU A 26 10.90 9.01 1.32
CA LEU A 26 9.71 9.48 1.99
C LEU A 26 9.15 8.34 2.85
N GLU A 27 8.86 8.64 4.11
CA GLU A 27 8.36 7.70 5.10
C GLU A 27 6.95 8.13 5.56
N LEU A 28 6.10 7.14 5.80
CA LEU A 28 4.83 7.33 6.49
C LEU A 28 4.59 6.25 7.54
N LYS A 29 3.73 6.58 8.51
CA LYS A 29 3.18 5.60 9.46
C LYS A 29 1.86 5.07 8.92
N ALA A 30 1.71 3.76 8.95
CA ALA A 30 0.47 3.07 8.62
C ALA A 30 0.14 2.04 9.70
N LYS A 31 -1.08 1.53 9.68
CA LYS A 31 -1.47 0.36 10.46
C LYS A 31 -1.88 -0.75 9.51
N ILE A 32 -1.42 -1.96 9.79
CA ILE A 32 -1.89 -3.19 9.14
C ILE A 32 -2.57 -4.02 10.23
N ASN A 33 -3.81 -4.42 9.99
CA ASN A 33 -4.65 -5.17 10.93
C ASN A 33 -4.70 -4.54 12.35
N GLY A 34 -4.63 -3.21 12.40
CA GLY A 34 -4.67 -2.43 13.64
C GLY A 34 -3.30 -2.19 14.31
N VAL A 35 -2.26 -2.91 13.89
CA VAL A 35 -0.90 -2.78 14.43
C VAL A 35 -0.12 -1.72 13.66
N SER A 36 0.60 -0.84 14.36
CA SER A 36 1.29 0.31 13.74
C SER A 36 2.67 -0.07 13.21
N GLY A 37 3.01 0.41 12.03
CA GLY A 37 4.32 0.23 11.41
C GLY A 37 4.84 1.50 10.71
N ARG A 38 6.11 1.43 10.32
CA ARG A 38 6.82 2.44 9.53
C ARG A 38 7.06 1.93 8.12
N PHE A 39 6.74 2.73 7.12
CA PHE A 39 6.82 2.31 5.73
C PHE A 39 7.50 3.36 4.86
N ILE A 40 8.34 2.91 3.94
CA ILE A 40 8.81 3.74 2.83
C ILE A 40 7.64 3.91 1.85
N LEU A 41 7.47 5.11 1.32
CA LEU A 41 6.61 5.39 0.19
C LEU A 41 7.42 5.22 -1.10
N ASP A 42 7.13 4.20 -1.89
CA ASP A 42 7.91 3.86 -3.07
C ASP A 42 7.02 3.74 -4.31
N THR A 43 7.17 4.68 -5.23
CA THR A 43 6.44 4.65 -6.51
C THR A 43 7.02 3.64 -7.49
N GLY A 44 8.23 3.12 -7.25
CA GLY A 44 8.89 2.10 -8.07
C GLY A 44 8.51 0.67 -7.70
N ALA A 45 7.94 0.45 -6.51
CA ALA A 45 7.43 -0.86 -6.10
C ALA A 45 6.05 -1.12 -6.71
N SER A 46 5.85 -2.24 -7.41
CA SER A 46 4.55 -2.60 -7.99
C SER A 46 3.50 -2.88 -6.91
N ASN A 47 3.92 -3.55 -5.83
CA ASN A 47 3.07 -3.98 -4.73
C ASN A 47 3.61 -3.45 -3.41
N SER A 48 2.70 -3.18 -2.49
CA SER A 48 3.05 -2.92 -1.10
C SER A 48 3.57 -4.20 -0.46
N CYS A 49 4.58 -4.06 0.40
CA CYS A 49 5.26 -5.20 0.99
C CYS A 49 5.50 -5.05 2.50
N VAL A 50 5.72 -6.19 3.14
CA VAL A 50 6.11 -6.30 4.56
C VAL A 50 7.22 -7.34 4.70
N GLY A 51 8.09 -7.17 5.69
CA GLY A 51 9.12 -8.15 6.01
C GLY A 51 8.55 -9.52 6.42
N LEU A 52 9.10 -10.63 5.94
CA LEU A 52 8.68 -11.99 6.34
C LEU A 52 8.74 -12.19 7.86
N ASN A 53 9.71 -11.58 8.52
CA ASN A 53 9.85 -11.62 9.99
C ASN A 53 8.75 -10.85 10.76
N LEU A 54 7.81 -10.20 10.06
CA LEU A 54 6.75 -9.38 10.65
C LEU A 54 5.35 -9.96 10.43
N ILE A 55 5.24 -11.21 9.98
CA ILE A 55 3.97 -11.94 9.80
C ILE A 55 3.16 -11.93 11.09
N ASP A 56 3.73 -12.42 12.19
CA ASP A 56 3.05 -12.48 13.50
C ASP A 56 2.78 -11.08 14.05
N HIS A 57 3.72 -10.15 13.85
CA HIS A 57 3.61 -8.78 14.34
C HIS A 57 2.38 -8.07 13.78
N PHE A 58 2.12 -8.20 12.48
CA PHE A 58 0.96 -7.59 11.83
C PHE A 58 -0.26 -8.52 11.73
N ILE A 59 -0.22 -9.70 12.36
CA ILE A 59 -1.33 -10.65 12.36
C ILE A 59 -1.72 -11.01 10.90
N LEU A 60 -0.71 -11.36 10.11
CA LEU A 60 -0.89 -11.69 8.69
C LEU A 60 -1.17 -13.17 8.53
N THR A 61 -2.11 -13.50 7.65
CA THR A 61 -2.21 -14.86 7.10
C THR A 61 -1.31 -14.91 5.89
N ALA A 62 -0.19 -15.63 5.99
CA ALA A 62 0.77 -15.78 4.91
C ALA A 62 0.51 -17.08 4.13
N GLU A 63 0.59 -16.98 2.81
CA GLU A 63 0.50 -18.09 1.88
C GLU A 63 1.71 -18.05 0.94
N ASP A 64 2.18 -19.23 0.53
CA ASP A 64 3.23 -19.30 -0.48
C ASP A 64 2.78 -18.65 -1.80
N SER A 65 3.73 -18.02 -2.46
CA SER A 65 3.51 -17.26 -3.69
C SER A 65 4.45 -17.78 -4.77
N GLU A 66 3.93 -18.12 -5.94
CA GLU A 66 4.79 -18.42 -7.10
C GLU A 66 5.45 -17.15 -7.66
N ALA A 67 4.96 -15.96 -7.28
CA ALA A 67 5.54 -14.70 -7.68
C ALA A 67 6.88 -14.50 -6.96
N LYS A 68 7.90 -14.07 -7.71
CA LYS A 68 9.18 -13.66 -7.15
C LYS A 68 9.32 -12.14 -7.15
N ALA A 69 9.99 -11.61 -6.14
CA ALA A 69 10.31 -10.20 -6.10
C ALA A 69 11.58 -9.92 -6.93
N ALA A 70 11.59 -8.74 -7.54
CA ALA A 70 12.74 -8.18 -8.23
C ALA A 70 12.92 -6.72 -7.82
N GLY A 71 14.18 -6.29 -7.79
CA GLY A 71 14.58 -4.92 -7.53
C GLY A 71 15.87 -4.59 -8.27
N ALA A 72 16.36 -3.37 -8.12
CA ALA A 72 17.54 -2.90 -8.84
C ALA A 72 18.81 -3.73 -8.57
N GLY A 73 18.90 -4.41 -7.42
CA GLY A 73 20.07 -5.18 -7.00
C GLY A 73 19.91 -6.70 -7.03
N ALA A 74 18.70 -7.23 -7.20
CA ALA A 74 18.44 -8.67 -7.14
C ALA A 74 17.15 -9.04 -7.88
N THR A 75 17.12 -10.22 -8.48
CA THR A 75 15.94 -10.85 -9.07
C THR A 75 15.66 -12.18 -8.37
N ASP A 76 14.49 -12.75 -8.63
CA ASP A 76 14.10 -14.09 -8.17
C ASP A 76 14.13 -14.28 -6.65
N MET A 77 13.83 -13.22 -5.89
CA MET A 77 13.69 -13.29 -4.45
C MET A 77 12.39 -14.02 -4.10
N GLU A 78 12.48 -15.03 -3.24
CA GLU A 78 11.32 -15.79 -2.77
C GLU A 78 10.35 -14.88 -2.01
N THR A 79 9.05 -15.06 -2.26
CA THR A 79 8.02 -14.28 -1.60
C THR A 79 6.90 -15.16 -1.07
N GLN A 80 6.23 -14.64 -0.05
CA GLN A 80 4.89 -15.07 0.32
C GLN A 80 3.92 -13.93 0.03
N LYS A 81 2.62 -14.19 0.16
CA LYS A 81 1.58 -13.18 0.03
C LYS A 81 0.64 -13.21 1.21
N SER A 82 0.03 -12.07 1.49
CA SER A 82 -1.07 -11.96 2.44
C SER A 82 -2.18 -11.10 1.85
N ASP A 83 -3.35 -11.70 1.71
CA ASP A 83 -4.51 -11.10 1.06
C ASP A 83 -5.54 -10.58 2.07
N ASN A 84 -6.39 -9.64 1.64
CA ASN A 84 -7.52 -9.12 2.40
C ASN A 84 -7.15 -8.46 3.76
N ASN A 85 -5.99 -7.83 3.82
CA ASN A 85 -5.53 -7.10 5.00
C ASN A 85 -6.24 -5.76 5.16
N ILE A 86 -6.34 -5.30 6.41
CA ILE A 86 -6.85 -3.96 6.73
C ILE A 86 -5.66 -3.00 6.80
N LEU A 87 -5.51 -2.17 5.77
CA LEU A 87 -4.51 -1.10 5.74
C LEU A 87 -5.15 0.23 6.12
N GLN A 88 -4.54 0.96 7.05
CA GLN A 88 -4.92 2.31 7.43
C GLN A 88 -3.73 3.27 7.39
N ILE A 89 -3.86 4.35 6.61
CA ILE A 89 -2.89 5.44 6.53
C ILE A 89 -3.57 6.74 6.99
N GLY A 90 -3.33 7.12 8.24
CA GLY A 90 -4.04 8.22 8.89
C GLY A 90 -5.55 7.95 8.94
N ARG A 91 -6.35 8.74 8.21
CA ARG A 91 -7.81 8.56 8.07
C ARG A 91 -8.22 7.77 6.82
N TRP A 92 -7.27 7.48 5.94
CA TRP A 92 -7.53 6.67 4.75
C TRP A 92 -7.40 5.21 5.16
N HIS A 93 -8.31 4.36 4.70
CA HIS A 93 -8.24 2.94 5.00
C HIS A 93 -8.88 2.10 3.90
N THR A 94 -8.44 0.85 3.79
CA THR A 94 -9.01 -0.18 2.91
C THR A 94 -8.97 -1.53 3.63
N LYS A 95 -9.87 -2.44 3.25
CA LYS A 95 -9.92 -3.83 3.75
C LYS A 95 -9.47 -4.85 2.71
N GLU A 96 -9.07 -4.37 1.55
CA GLU A 96 -8.67 -5.16 0.39
C GLU A 96 -7.22 -4.75 0.08
N SER A 97 -6.32 -4.94 1.06
CA SER A 97 -4.89 -4.71 0.91
C SER A 97 -4.20 -6.05 0.71
N HIS A 98 -3.58 -6.21 -0.45
CA HIS A 98 -2.73 -7.35 -0.79
C HIS A 98 -1.30 -6.97 -0.48
N LEU A 99 -0.57 -7.82 0.23
CA LEU A 99 0.81 -7.57 0.63
C LEU A 99 1.70 -8.68 0.08
N VAL A 100 2.79 -8.28 -0.56
CA VAL A 100 3.91 -9.19 -0.83
C VAL A 100 4.76 -9.25 0.44
N LEU A 101 5.15 -10.45 0.84
CA LEU A 101 6.01 -10.68 2.00
C LEU A 101 7.37 -11.15 1.50
N PHE A 102 8.44 -10.43 1.83
CA PHE A 102 9.79 -10.82 1.43
C PHE A 102 10.83 -10.38 2.45
N ASP A 103 12.08 -10.81 2.28
CA ASP A 103 13.17 -10.45 3.17
C ASP A 103 13.64 -8.99 2.97
N LEU A 104 13.39 -8.15 3.98
CA LEU A 104 13.81 -6.74 4.01
C LEU A 104 15.22 -6.52 4.57
N THR A 105 15.98 -7.58 4.87
CA THR A 105 17.31 -7.48 5.49
C THR A 105 18.24 -6.56 4.70
N HIS A 106 18.28 -6.67 3.38
CA HIS A 106 19.11 -5.78 2.54
C HIS A 106 18.68 -4.31 2.62
N VAL A 107 17.37 -4.04 2.64
CA VAL A 107 16.81 -2.69 2.75
C VAL A 107 17.17 -2.10 4.11
N ASN A 108 16.91 -2.84 5.20
CA ASN A 108 17.15 -2.37 6.56
C ASN A 108 18.65 -2.26 6.90
N THR A 109 19.50 -3.11 6.33
CA THR A 109 20.96 -2.96 6.43
C THR A 109 21.42 -1.65 5.78
N ALA A 110 20.93 -1.32 4.58
CA ALA A 110 21.28 -0.07 3.91
C ALA A 110 20.78 1.17 4.67
N LEU A 111 19.59 1.09 5.30
CA LEU A 111 19.09 2.17 6.15
C LEU A 111 19.96 2.38 7.39
N THR A 112 20.28 1.31 8.11
CA THR A 112 21.06 1.38 9.35
C THR A 112 22.51 1.84 9.12
N GLN A 113 23.11 1.53 7.97
CA GLN A 113 24.41 2.08 7.55
C GLN A 113 24.42 3.61 7.38
N HIS A 114 23.26 4.23 7.24
CA HIS A 114 23.09 5.69 7.14
C HIS A 114 22.39 6.27 8.39
N ASP A 115 22.51 5.60 9.54
CA ASP A 115 21.92 6.00 10.83
C ASP A 115 20.39 6.16 10.80
N GLU A 116 19.71 5.46 9.88
CA GLU A 116 18.25 5.41 9.81
C GLU A 116 17.67 4.21 10.53
N GLN A 117 16.47 4.40 11.06
CA GLN A 117 15.72 3.31 11.68
C GLN A 117 15.16 2.35 10.63
N GLU A 118 15.14 1.07 10.96
CA GLU A 118 14.52 0.01 10.15
C GLU A 118 13.04 0.24 9.88
N VAL A 119 12.61 -0.09 8.67
CA VAL A 119 11.21 -0.04 8.26
C VAL A 119 10.58 -1.42 8.31
N HIS A 120 9.25 -1.43 8.43
CA HIS A 120 8.46 -2.64 8.48
C HIS A 120 8.03 -3.11 7.08
N GLY A 121 8.11 -2.21 6.09
CA GLY A 121 7.62 -2.47 4.76
C GLY A 121 7.67 -1.26 3.84
N ILE A 122 7.04 -1.41 2.68
CA ILE A 122 6.97 -0.41 1.62
C ILE A 122 5.50 -0.26 1.19
N ILE A 123 5.05 0.98 0.98
CA ILE A 123 3.78 1.30 0.33
C ILE A 123 4.05 1.55 -1.15
N GLY A 124 3.59 0.62 -1.99
CA GLY A 124 3.82 0.57 -3.42
C GLY A 124 2.68 1.14 -4.27
N ALA A 125 2.82 0.97 -5.58
CA ALA A 125 1.90 1.48 -6.61
C ALA A 125 0.46 0.98 -6.40
N ASP A 126 0.25 -0.28 -6.02
CA ASP A 126 -1.07 -0.84 -5.73
C ASP A 126 -1.93 0.02 -4.77
N VAL A 127 -1.37 0.48 -3.65
CA VAL A 127 -2.03 1.34 -2.67
C VAL A 127 -2.13 2.77 -3.20
N LEU A 128 -1.08 3.26 -3.87
CA LEU A 128 -1.04 4.63 -4.40
C LEU A 128 -2.07 4.85 -5.50
N GLU A 129 -2.20 3.92 -6.43
CA GLU A 129 -3.20 3.93 -7.49
C GLU A 129 -4.62 3.80 -6.91
N LYS A 130 -4.83 2.85 -5.99
CA LYS A 130 -6.12 2.68 -5.30
C LYS A 130 -6.54 3.96 -4.58
N GLY A 131 -5.59 4.66 -3.98
CA GLY A 131 -5.78 5.95 -3.34
C GLY A 131 -5.76 7.16 -4.28
N LYS A 132 -5.56 6.98 -5.60
CA LYS A 132 -5.37 8.07 -6.58
C LYS A 132 -4.37 9.11 -6.11
N ALA A 133 -3.22 8.63 -5.64
CA ALA A 133 -2.24 9.39 -4.88
C ALA A 133 -1.78 10.66 -5.59
N ILE A 134 -1.56 11.71 -4.81
CA ILE A 134 -0.82 12.90 -5.23
C ILE A 134 0.24 13.15 -4.16
N ILE A 135 1.51 13.22 -4.59
CA ILE A 135 2.65 13.47 -3.71
C ILE A 135 3.10 14.91 -3.92
N ASP A 136 3.05 15.69 -2.83
CA ASP A 136 3.54 17.07 -2.77
C ASP A 136 4.87 17.04 -2.01
N TYR A 137 5.98 16.99 -2.77
CA TYR A 137 7.33 16.91 -2.22
C TYR A 137 7.73 18.16 -1.45
N ASP A 138 7.34 19.35 -1.92
CA ASP A 138 7.63 20.62 -1.23
C ASP A 138 7.00 20.65 0.16
N LYS A 139 5.75 20.18 0.29
CA LYS A 139 5.06 20.15 1.59
C LYS A 139 5.26 18.85 2.37
N LEU A 140 5.94 17.86 1.82
CA LEU A 140 6.09 16.50 2.35
C LEU A 140 4.72 15.91 2.72
N VAL A 141 3.84 15.82 1.72
CA VAL A 141 2.47 15.36 1.91
C VAL A 141 2.08 14.35 0.84
N LEU A 142 1.49 13.26 1.30
CA LEU A 142 0.71 12.35 0.48
C LEU A 142 -0.76 12.71 0.59
N TYR A 143 -1.44 12.86 -0.55
CA TYR A 143 -2.89 12.97 -0.60
C TYR A 143 -3.48 11.69 -1.16
N LEU A 144 -4.35 11.03 -0.40
CA LEU A 144 -5.11 9.86 -0.85
C LEU A 144 -6.61 10.18 -0.92
N LYS A 145 -7.25 9.87 -2.03
CA LYS A 145 -8.69 10.04 -2.21
C LYS A 145 -9.44 9.01 -1.39
N LYS A 146 -10.48 9.46 -0.68
CA LYS A 146 -11.39 8.52 0.02
C LYS A 146 -11.97 7.51 -0.98
N PRO A 147 -11.95 6.20 -0.67
CA PRO A 147 -12.69 5.22 -1.47
C PRO A 147 -14.16 5.61 -1.52
N LYS A 148 -14.79 5.47 -2.69
CA LYS A 148 -16.25 5.59 -2.78
C LYS A 148 -16.86 4.40 -2.03
N LYS A 149 -17.89 4.61 -1.21
CA LYS A 149 -18.69 3.49 -0.71
C LYS A 149 -19.27 2.79 -1.93
N LYS A 150 -18.99 1.49 -2.12
CA LYS A 150 -19.77 0.68 -3.05
C LYS A 150 -21.18 0.62 -2.46
N ASN A 151 -22.18 1.12 -3.20
CA ASN A 151 -23.58 0.92 -2.82
C ASN A 151 -23.85 -0.58 -2.86
N LYS A 152 -24.41 -1.14 -1.78
CA LYS A 152 -24.72 -2.59 -1.67
C LYS A 152 -25.91 -3.04 -2.54
N ASN A 153 -26.44 -2.19 -3.43
CA ASN A 153 -27.66 -2.46 -4.23
C ASN A 153 -27.37 -2.67 -5.73
N SER A 154 -26.35 -3.45 -6.10
CA SER A 154 -26.17 -3.84 -7.50
C SER A 154 -26.00 -5.35 -7.71
N ALA A 155 -26.51 -6.16 -6.79
CA ALA A 155 -26.73 -7.57 -7.01
C ALA A 155 -28.24 -7.82 -6.97
N LEU A 156 -28.74 -8.60 -7.93
CA LEU A 156 -30.15 -8.91 -8.25
C LEU A 156 -30.77 -8.03 -9.36
N ILE A 157 -30.28 -8.22 -10.59
CA ILE A 157 -31.17 -8.44 -11.74
C ILE A 157 -30.61 -9.70 -12.42
N PHE A 158 -31.21 -10.85 -12.10
CA PHE A 158 -31.24 -11.99 -13.02
C PHE A 158 -32.58 -11.84 -13.74
N ASP A 159 -32.54 -11.41 -14.99
CA ASP A 159 -33.65 -11.67 -15.90
C ASP A 159 -33.24 -12.88 -16.74
N ASP A 160 -33.96 -13.95 -16.46
CA ASP A 160 -34.04 -15.19 -17.22
C ASP A 160 -34.75 -14.89 -18.54
N GLU A 161 -34.14 -15.19 -19.68
CA GLU A 161 -34.89 -15.71 -20.81
C GLU A 161 -33.98 -16.55 -21.72
N SER A 162 -34.37 -17.82 -21.80
CA SER A 162 -33.95 -18.86 -22.71
C SER A 162 -33.69 -18.40 -24.14
N ASN A 163 -32.58 -18.85 -24.74
CA ASN A 163 -32.68 -19.46 -26.05
C ASN A 163 -31.56 -20.48 -26.32
N SER A 164 -31.98 -21.50 -27.06
CA SER A 164 -31.37 -22.80 -27.36
C SER A 164 -30.00 -22.80 -28.06
N VAL A 165 -29.21 -23.82 -27.70
CA VAL A 165 -28.11 -24.57 -28.41
C VAL A 165 -28.16 -24.57 -29.95
N PRO A 166 -27.12 -25.07 -30.70
CA PRO A 166 -25.73 -25.45 -30.34
C PRO A 166 -24.63 -24.98 -31.33
N PHE A 167 -23.36 -24.98 -30.90
CA PHE A 167 -22.20 -25.69 -31.49
C PHE A 167 -21.00 -25.53 -30.55
#